data_AF-A0A5N6UHS3-F1
#
_entry.id   AF-A0A5N6UHS3-F1
#
_cell.length_a   1.000
_cell.length_b   1.000
_cell.length_c   1.000
_cell.angle_alpha   90.00
_cell.angle_beta   90.00
_cell.angle_gamma   90.00
#
_symmetry.space_group_name_H-M   'P 1'
#
loop_
_entity.id
_entity.type
_entity.pdbx_description
1 polymer ?
#
loop_
_entity_poly.entity_id
_entity_poly.type
_entity_poly.pdbx_seq_one_letter_code
_entity_poly.pdbx_strand_id
1 'polypeptide(L)'
;MNGFASHGLDEDAFGEKSGLQGGLKTFDAFPKTKPDYTAPSRRGGQWTVLILLICSVFSISEFKTWFKGSENHHFSVEKGVSHDLQLNLDIVVQMPCDALHVNIQDASGDRILAGELLKKDPTSWKLWTDKRNYDHEYQTLSREDPSRLEAQEEDAHVHHVLGEVRRNPRRKFPKGPKLRRGDAVDSCRIYGSLEGNKVQGDFHITARGHGYRDMGGHLDHS
;
A
#
# COMPACT_ATOMS: atom_id res chain seq x y z
N MET A 1 -48.16 -38.40 69.06
CA MET A 1 -48.65 -37.80 67.80
C MET A 1 -47.57 -36.82 67.37
N ASN A 2 -46.49 -37.28 66.73
CA ASN A 2 -46.40 -37.69 65.32
C ASN A 2 -46.98 -36.56 64.44
N GLY A 3 -46.24 -35.80 63.66
CA GLY A 3 -44.82 -35.75 63.37
C GLY A 3 -44.66 -34.58 62.40
N PHE A 4 -43.75 -33.66 62.66
CA PHE A 4 -43.27 -32.74 61.62
C PHE A 4 -42.37 -33.57 60.70
N ALA A 5 -43.00 -34.33 59.81
CA ALA A 5 -42.31 -34.90 58.66
C ALA A 5 -42.22 -33.76 57.63
N SER A 6 -41.00 -33.29 57.37
CA SER A 6 -40.68 -32.56 56.15
C SER A 6 -41.03 -33.48 54.98
N HIS A 7 -42.26 -33.34 54.48
CA HIS A 7 -42.72 -33.99 53.27
C HIS A 7 -41.76 -33.57 52.16
N GLY A 8 -41.08 -34.54 51.55
CA GLY A 8 -40.03 -34.30 50.56
C GLY A 8 -40.48 -33.28 49.53
N LEU A 9 -39.72 -32.18 49.43
CA LEU A 9 -39.75 -31.36 48.24
C LEU A 9 -39.07 -32.20 47.17
N ASP A 10 -39.87 -32.76 46.27
CA ASP A 10 -39.34 -33.46 45.10
C ASP A 10 -38.86 -32.39 44.11
N GLU A 11 -37.56 -32.17 44.14
CA GLU A 11 -36.79 -31.15 43.40
C GLU A 11 -36.70 -31.43 41.89
N ASP A 12 -37.24 -32.57 41.42
CA ASP A 12 -37.22 -33.06 40.03
C ASP A 12 -37.95 -32.16 39.01
N ALA A 13 -38.64 -31.10 39.46
CA ALA A 13 -39.64 -30.37 38.68
C ALA A 13 -39.31 -28.90 38.32
N PHE A 14 -38.14 -28.34 38.66
CA PHE A 14 -37.67 -27.05 38.10
C PHE A 14 -37.24 -27.14 36.63
N GLY A 15 -37.92 -27.99 35.87
CA GLY A 15 -37.64 -28.29 34.47
C GLY A 15 -38.65 -27.66 33.51
N GLU A 16 -38.17 -26.82 32.59
CA GLU A 16 -38.79 -26.72 31.26
C GLU A 16 -38.36 -27.92 30.40
N LYS A 17 -39.34 -28.78 30.07
CA LYS A 17 -39.18 -29.94 29.18
C LYS A 17 -39.49 -29.52 27.74
N SER A 18 -38.45 -29.26 26.96
CA SER A 18 -38.55 -29.08 25.50
C SER A 18 -37.37 -29.77 24.82
N GLY A 19 -37.67 -30.67 23.88
CA GLY A 19 -36.74 -31.63 23.26
C GLY A 19 -35.60 -31.03 22.43
N LEU A 20 -35.54 -29.72 22.24
CA LEU A 20 -34.48 -29.02 21.51
C LEU A 20 -33.34 -28.49 22.41
N GLN A 21 -33.48 -28.51 23.75
CA GLN A 21 -32.48 -28.00 24.69
C GLN A 21 -31.51 -29.07 25.26
N GLY A 22 -31.70 -30.36 24.95
CA GLY A 22 -30.97 -31.46 25.59
C GLY A 22 -29.45 -31.44 25.38
N GLY A 23 -28.97 -30.94 24.23
CA GLY A 23 -27.54 -30.88 23.91
C GLY A 23 -26.79 -29.64 24.44
N LEU A 24 -27.50 -28.57 24.78
CA LEU A 24 -26.92 -27.32 25.30
C LEU A 24 -27.01 -27.21 26.83
N LYS A 25 -27.83 -28.05 27.48
CA LYS A 25 -28.01 -28.08 28.95
C LYS A 25 -26.88 -28.77 29.71
N THR A 26 -26.06 -29.59 29.07
CA THR A 26 -24.86 -30.19 29.69
C THR A 26 -23.75 -29.18 29.98
N PHE A 27 -23.85 -27.97 29.42
CA PHE A 27 -22.89 -26.87 29.64
C PHE A 27 -23.39 -25.80 30.63
N ASP A 28 -24.60 -25.94 31.21
CA ASP A 28 -25.14 -25.00 32.21
C ASP A 28 -24.96 -25.59 33.63
N ALA A 29 -24.02 -25.04 34.39
CA ALA A 29 -23.62 -25.57 35.69
C ALA A 29 -24.59 -25.24 36.85
N PHE A 30 -25.69 -24.50 36.61
CA PHE A 30 -26.59 -24.05 37.67
C PHE A 30 -28.08 -24.32 37.37
N PRO A 31 -28.83 -24.95 38.31
CA PRO A 31 -30.27 -25.17 38.15
C PRO A 31 -31.03 -23.83 38.15
N LYS A 32 -31.96 -23.65 37.20
CA LYS A 32 -32.74 -22.42 37.08
C LYS A 32 -33.75 -22.29 38.24
N THR A 33 -33.97 -21.05 38.67
CA THR A 33 -34.93 -20.72 39.74
C THR A 33 -36.38 -20.86 39.28
N LYS A 34 -37.29 -21.15 40.22
CA LYS A 34 -38.75 -21.25 40.01
C LYS A 34 -39.32 -19.98 39.34
N PRO A 35 -40.29 -20.11 38.40
CA PRO A 35 -40.93 -18.96 37.77
C PRO A 35 -41.63 -18.04 38.78
N ASP A 36 -42.18 -18.59 39.88
CA ASP A 36 -42.86 -17.83 40.94
C ASP A 36 -41.94 -16.87 41.71
N TYR A 37 -40.62 -17.09 41.68
CA TYR A 37 -39.63 -16.21 42.30
C TYR A 37 -38.90 -15.32 41.29
N THR A 38 -39.36 -15.28 40.03
CA THR A 38 -38.77 -14.46 38.97
C THR A 38 -39.76 -13.42 38.45
N ALA A 39 -39.33 -12.16 38.38
CA ALA A 39 -40.09 -11.10 37.72
C ALA A 39 -39.56 -10.90 36.29
N PRO A 40 -40.22 -11.43 35.24
CA PRO A 40 -39.73 -11.29 33.87
C PRO A 40 -39.86 -9.84 33.39
N SER A 41 -38.73 -9.17 33.13
CA SER A 41 -38.75 -7.83 32.53
C SER A 41 -38.63 -7.93 31.00
N ARG A 42 -39.67 -7.48 30.27
CA ARG A 42 -39.64 -7.43 28.78
C ARG A 42 -38.56 -6.48 28.25
N ARG A 43 -38.26 -5.42 29.01
CA ARG A 43 -37.23 -4.43 28.67
C ARG A 43 -35.81 -4.99 28.81
N GLY A 44 -35.54 -5.86 29.80
CA GLY A 44 -34.21 -6.47 29.99
C GLY A 44 -33.80 -7.35 28.82
N GLY A 45 -34.73 -8.09 28.22
CA GLY A 45 -34.49 -8.88 27.00
C GLY A 45 -34.10 -8.03 25.79
N GLN A 46 -34.75 -6.88 25.60
CA GLN A 46 -34.41 -5.96 24.51
C GLN A 46 -33.01 -5.35 24.69
N TRP A 47 -32.66 -4.96 25.92
CA TRP A 47 -31.33 -4.44 26.24
C TRP A 47 -30.22 -5.50 26.06
N THR A 48 -30.46 -6.74 26.47
CA THR A 48 -29.48 -7.83 26.29
C THR A 48 -29.25 -8.14 24.81
N VAL A 49 -30.30 -8.17 23.98
CA VAL A 49 -30.16 -8.35 22.52
C VAL A 49 -29.39 -7.18 21.89
N LEU A 50 -29.68 -5.95 22.30
CA LEU A 50 -28.97 -4.76 21.80
C LEU A 50 -27.48 -4.79 22.18
N ILE A 51 -27.16 -5.14 23.42
CA ILE A 51 -25.76 -5.27 23.87
C ILE A 51 -25.05 -6.39 23.11
N LEU A 52 -25.68 -7.55 22.95
CA LEU A 52 -25.11 -8.67 22.19
C LEU A 52 -24.81 -8.28 20.73
N LEU A 53 -25.71 -7.51 20.11
CA LEU A 53 -25.49 -7.02 18.75
C LEU A 53 -24.28 -6.09 18.67
N ILE A 54 -24.17 -5.12 19.59
CA ILE A 54 -23.03 -4.20 19.64
C ILE A 54 -21.72 -4.96 19.89
N CYS A 55 -21.69 -5.88 20.85
CA CYS A 55 -20.53 -6.73 21.14
C CYS A 55 -20.13 -7.59 19.92
N SER A 56 -21.12 -8.10 19.17
CA SER A 56 -20.87 -8.87 17.95
C SER A 56 -20.24 -8.01 16.85
N VAL A 57 -20.74 -6.78 16.66
CA VAL A 57 -20.16 -5.83 15.69
C VAL A 57 -18.71 -5.50 16.06
N PHE A 58 -18.43 -5.20 17.33
CA PHE A 58 -17.07 -4.92 17.79
C PHE A 58 -16.15 -6.15 17.67
N SER A 59 -16.65 -7.33 18.00
CA SER A 59 -15.86 -8.57 17.83
C SER A 59 -15.50 -8.80 16.37
N ILE A 60 -16.42 -8.55 15.44
CA ILE A 60 -16.17 -8.67 14.00
C ILE A 60 -15.20 -7.58 13.52
N SER A 61 -15.29 -6.34 14.01
CA SER A 61 -14.36 -5.27 13.62
C SER A 61 -12.94 -5.54 14.11
N GLU A 62 -12.79 -5.99 15.37
CA GLU A 62 -11.49 -6.37 15.93
C GLU A 62 -10.91 -7.58 15.20
N PHE A 63 -11.74 -8.60 14.92
CA PHE A 63 -11.30 -9.75 14.15
C PHE A 63 -10.80 -9.38 12.75
N LYS A 64 -11.50 -8.47 12.06
CA LYS A 64 -11.06 -7.93 10.76
C LYS A 64 -9.74 -7.17 10.87
N THR A 65 -9.60 -6.32 11.89
CA THR A 65 -8.37 -5.55 12.13
C THR A 65 -7.19 -6.47 12.43
N TRP A 66 -7.41 -7.48 13.29
CA TRP A 66 -6.42 -8.51 13.58
C TRP A 66 -6.01 -9.30 12.33
N PHE A 67 -6.97 -9.67 11.48
CA PHE A 67 -6.70 -10.40 10.24
C PHE A 67 -5.94 -9.55 9.20
N LYS A 68 -6.12 -8.22 9.21
CA LYS A 68 -5.37 -7.29 8.35
C LYS A 68 -3.89 -7.22 8.76
N GLY A 69 -3.59 -7.43 10.05
CA GLY A 69 -2.23 -7.33 10.59
C GLY A 69 -1.77 -5.89 10.83
N SER A 70 -0.63 -5.74 11.49
CA SER A 70 0.05 -4.45 11.69
C SER A 70 1.47 -4.50 11.13
N GLU A 71 1.89 -3.40 10.53
CA GLU A 71 3.23 -3.23 9.95
C GLU A 71 4.10 -2.44 10.92
N ASN A 72 5.30 -2.95 11.23
CA ASN A 72 6.28 -2.27 12.09
C ASN A 72 7.59 -2.10 11.33
N HIS A 73 8.02 -0.85 11.13
CA HIS A 73 9.31 -0.54 10.51
C HIS A 73 10.39 -0.47 11.58
N HIS A 74 11.42 -1.30 11.45
CA HIS A 74 12.57 -1.31 12.35
C HIS A 74 13.81 -0.77 11.64
N PHE A 75 14.43 0.23 12.23
CA PHE A 75 15.73 0.73 11.77
C PHE A 75 16.83 -0.12 12.37
N SER A 76 17.72 -0.63 11.52
CA SER A 76 18.90 -1.36 11.94
C SER A 76 20.12 -0.81 11.22
N VAL A 77 21.28 -0.89 11.86
CA VAL A 77 22.55 -0.47 11.25
C VAL A 77 23.02 -1.56 10.30
N GLU A 78 23.27 -1.20 9.04
CA GLU A 78 23.85 -2.09 8.04
C GLU A 78 25.29 -2.44 8.46
N LYS A 79 25.58 -3.72 8.75
CA LYS A 79 26.90 -4.16 9.26
C LYS A 79 27.96 -4.32 8.16
N GLY A 80 27.55 -4.28 6.89
CA GLY A 80 28.43 -4.40 5.73
C GLY A 80 28.27 -3.21 4.80
N VAL A 81 29.26 -2.98 3.95
CA VAL A 81 29.19 -1.99 2.87
C VAL A 81 28.76 -2.74 1.61
N SER A 82 27.53 -2.51 1.15
CA SER A 82 27.15 -2.93 -0.21
C SER A 82 27.90 -2.07 -1.22
N HIS A 83 28.54 -2.69 -2.21
CA HIS A 83 29.30 -1.98 -3.23
C HIS A 83 28.47 -1.67 -4.47
N ASP A 84 27.50 -2.51 -4.80
CA ASP A 84 26.64 -2.32 -5.97
C ASP A 84 25.27 -1.75 -5.58
N LEU A 85 24.73 -0.90 -6.44
CA LEU A 85 23.41 -0.29 -6.37
C LEU A 85 22.75 -0.35 -7.74
N GLN A 86 21.54 -0.93 -7.80
CA GLN A 86 20.71 -0.89 -9.00
C GLN A 86 19.79 0.33 -8.97
N LEU A 87 20.03 1.28 -9.89
CA LEU A 87 19.17 2.43 -10.13
C LEU A 87 18.13 2.09 -11.20
N ASN A 88 16.85 2.19 -10.87
CA ASN A 88 15.74 2.05 -11.81
C ASN A 88 15.14 3.42 -12.07
N LEU A 89 15.13 3.84 -13.34
CA LEU A 89 14.71 5.19 -13.72
C LEU A 89 13.72 5.12 -14.88
N ASP A 90 12.68 5.94 -14.84
CA ASP A 90 11.70 6.13 -15.92
C ASP A 90 11.22 7.59 -15.86
N ILE A 91 11.78 8.43 -16.72
CA ILE A 91 11.54 9.88 -16.74
C ILE A 91 11.26 10.31 -18.17
N VAL A 92 10.36 11.28 -18.32
CA VAL A 92 10.10 11.96 -19.60
C VAL A 92 10.58 13.39 -19.47
N VAL A 93 11.39 13.83 -20.45
CA VAL A 93 11.94 15.18 -20.52
C VAL A 93 11.40 15.85 -21.79
N GLN A 94 10.97 17.11 -21.68
CA GLN A 94 10.46 17.90 -22.80
C GLN A 94 11.59 18.43 -23.68
N MET A 95 12.41 17.52 -24.21
CA MET A 95 13.46 17.78 -25.18
C MET A 95 13.61 16.56 -26.10
N PRO A 96 14.03 16.74 -27.37
CA PRO A 96 14.27 15.62 -28.27
C PRO A 96 15.45 14.77 -27.78
N CYS A 97 15.38 13.45 -27.98
CA CYS A 97 16.37 12.51 -27.46
C CYS A 97 17.81 12.78 -27.93
N ASP A 98 17.97 13.27 -29.17
CA ASP A 98 19.28 13.58 -29.76
C ASP A 98 19.94 14.82 -29.15
N ALA A 99 19.14 15.68 -28.53
CA ALA A 99 19.60 16.87 -27.83
C ALA A 99 19.90 16.62 -26.35
N LEU A 100 19.66 15.40 -25.85
CA LEU A 100 19.82 15.06 -24.43
C LEU A 100 21.02 14.17 -24.19
N HIS A 101 21.82 14.59 -23.21
CA HIS A 101 22.95 13.85 -22.68
C HIS A 101 22.65 13.44 -21.24
N VAL A 102 22.97 12.18 -20.90
CA VAL A 102 22.63 11.58 -19.60
C VAL A 102 23.88 10.92 -19.05
N ASN A 103 24.33 11.39 -17.89
CA ASN A 103 25.56 10.92 -17.24
C ASN A 103 25.36 10.72 -15.75
N ILE A 104 26.17 9.84 -15.18
CA ILE A 104 26.28 9.64 -13.75
C ILE A 104 27.72 9.91 -13.34
N GLN A 105 27.90 10.73 -12.31
CA GLN A 105 29.19 10.99 -11.71
C GLN A 105 29.15 10.58 -10.24
N ASP A 106 29.96 9.60 -9.89
CA ASP A 106 30.13 9.16 -8.51
C ASP A 106 31.21 9.97 -7.78
N ALA A 107 31.23 9.95 -6.44
CA ALA A 107 32.28 10.50 -5.59
C ALA A 107 33.68 9.97 -5.93
N SER A 108 33.77 8.76 -6.48
CA SER A 108 35.01 8.16 -6.99
C SER A 108 35.53 8.86 -8.26
N GLY A 109 34.75 9.77 -8.85
CA GLY A 109 35.05 10.43 -10.12
C GLY A 109 34.84 9.56 -11.36
N ASP A 110 34.36 8.32 -11.18
CA ASP A 110 34.01 7.44 -12.27
C ASP A 110 32.76 7.96 -13.00
N ARG A 111 32.80 7.88 -14.33
CA ARG A 111 31.75 8.37 -15.22
C ARG A 111 31.15 7.19 -15.95
N ILE A 112 29.96 6.80 -15.52
CA ILE A 112 29.19 5.80 -16.24
C ILE A 112 28.40 6.54 -17.32
N LEU A 113 28.63 6.18 -18.59
CA LEU A 113 27.91 6.70 -19.74
C LEU A 113 26.48 6.14 -19.75
N ALA A 114 25.66 6.63 -18.82
CA ALA A 114 24.29 6.19 -18.59
C ALA A 114 23.42 6.38 -19.84
N GLY A 115 23.78 7.31 -20.73
CA GLY A 115 23.12 7.53 -22.01
C GLY A 115 23.14 6.34 -22.98
N GLU A 116 24.10 5.42 -22.87
CA GLU A 116 24.15 4.19 -23.68
C GLU A 116 23.47 3.00 -22.99
N LEU A 117 23.53 2.94 -21.66
CA LEU A 117 22.92 1.87 -20.87
C LEU A 117 21.40 2.03 -20.74
N LEU A 118 20.93 3.27 -20.68
CA LEU A 118 19.51 3.59 -20.61
C LEU A 118 18.89 3.69 -22.01
N LYS A 119 17.63 3.31 -22.14
CA LYS A 119 16.89 3.46 -23.39
C LYS A 119 16.32 4.86 -23.49
N LYS A 120 16.50 5.48 -24.66
CA LYS A 120 15.92 6.77 -25.04
C LYS A 120 14.89 6.53 -26.13
N ASP A 121 13.62 6.60 -25.78
CA ASP A 121 12.52 6.47 -26.73
C ASP A 121 11.96 7.86 -27.06
N PRO A 122 11.88 8.26 -28.33
CA PRO A 122 11.23 9.51 -28.72
C PRO A 122 9.73 9.45 -28.44
N THR A 123 9.18 10.46 -27.77
CA THR A 123 7.75 10.54 -27.40
C THR A 123 7.19 11.95 -27.55
N SER A 124 5.89 12.13 -27.30
CA SER A 124 5.23 13.45 -27.26
C SER A 124 4.93 13.85 -25.82
N TRP A 125 5.31 15.06 -25.43
CA TRP A 125 5.08 15.61 -24.10
C TRP A 125 3.59 15.65 -23.79
N LYS A 126 2.78 16.08 -24.77
CA LYS A 126 1.33 16.17 -24.64
C LYS A 126 0.72 14.84 -24.20
N LEU A 127 1.13 13.71 -24.78
CA LEU A 127 0.54 12.40 -24.45
C LEU A 127 0.78 11.97 -22.99
N TRP A 128 1.89 12.41 -22.40
CA TRP A 128 2.22 12.11 -21.01
C TRP A 128 1.56 13.08 -20.04
N THR A 129 1.45 14.35 -20.43
CA THR A 129 0.92 15.42 -19.59
C THR A 129 -0.60 15.52 -19.63
N ASP A 130 -1.26 15.16 -20.74
CA ASP A 130 -2.71 15.31 -20.95
C ASP A 130 -3.54 14.47 -19.98
N LYS A 131 -3.09 13.24 -19.66
CA LYS A 131 -3.73 12.41 -18.63
C LYS A 131 -3.47 12.91 -17.21
N ARG A 132 -2.32 13.56 -17.00
CA ARG A 132 -1.87 14.00 -15.68
C ARG A 132 -2.51 15.35 -15.30
N ASN A 133 -2.69 16.24 -16.27
CA ASN A 133 -3.29 17.56 -16.09
C ASN A 133 -4.83 17.56 -16.14
N TYR A 134 -5.48 16.41 -16.34
CA TYR A 134 -6.94 16.32 -16.37
C TYR A 134 -7.57 16.48 -14.98
N ASP A 135 -6.87 16.05 -13.92
CA ASP A 135 -7.46 15.97 -12.58
C ASP A 135 -6.98 17.10 -11.66
N HIS A 136 -5.68 17.39 -11.58
CA HIS A 136 -5.16 18.54 -10.82
C HIS A 136 -3.80 18.99 -11.39
N GLU A 137 -3.49 20.27 -11.25
CA GLU A 137 -2.26 20.89 -11.73
C GLU A 137 -1.05 20.42 -10.90
N TYR A 138 -0.46 19.26 -11.25
CA TYR A 138 0.71 18.66 -10.59
C TYR A 138 2.02 19.47 -10.72
N GLN A 139 1.98 20.72 -11.19
CA GLN A 139 3.16 21.52 -11.53
C GLN A 139 3.57 22.56 -10.47
N THR A 140 3.00 22.56 -9.27
CA THR A 140 3.55 23.39 -8.19
C THR A 140 4.57 22.60 -7.38
N LEU A 141 5.84 22.67 -7.79
CA LEU A 141 7.01 22.03 -7.13
C LEU A 141 7.22 22.41 -5.65
N SER A 142 6.38 23.28 -5.09
CA SER A 142 6.53 23.85 -3.74
C SER A 142 5.30 23.70 -2.86
N ARG A 143 4.25 23.03 -3.33
CA ARG A 143 3.04 22.82 -2.52
C ARG A 143 2.96 21.34 -2.14
N GLU A 144 2.97 21.07 -0.85
CA GLU A 144 2.69 19.74 -0.30
C GLU A 144 1.24 19.37 -0.63
N ASP A 145 1.01 18.81 -1.83
CA ASP A 145 -0.29 18.28 -2.18
C ASP A 145 -0.58 17.06 -1.31
N PRO A 146 -1.69 17.05 -0.55
CA PRO A 146 -1.99 15.98 0.40
C PRO A 146 -2.14 14.62 -0.29
N SER A 147 -2.69 14.60 -1.51
CA SER A 147 -2.79 13.37 -2.32
C SER A 147 -1.43 12.76 -2.67
N ARG A 148 -0.38 13.58 -2.80
CA ARG A 148 0.97 13.11 -3.10
C ARG A 148 1.65 12.51 -1.88
N LEU A 149 1.39 13.09 -0.71
CA LEU A 149 1.85 12.56 0.58
C LEU A 149 1.17 11.23 0.88
N GLU A 150 -0.15 11.15 0.69
CA GLU A 150 -0.91 9.90 0.84
C GLU A 150 -0.38 8.80 -0.09
N ALA A 151 -0.12 9.11 -1.37
CA ALA A 151 0.46 8.13 -2.29
C ALA A 151 1.87 7.67 -1.86
N GLN A 152 2.68 8.58 -1.32
CA GLN A 152 4.01 8.25 -0.81
C GLN A 152 3.94 7.37 0.44
N GLU A 153 2.95 7.59 1.31
CA GLU A 153 2.68 6.73 2.46
C GLU A 153 2.16 5.35 2.02
N GLU A 154 1.28 5.29 1.01
CA GLU A 154 0.82 4.03 0.40
C GLU A 154 1.97 3.20 -0.17
N ASP A 155 2.92 3.85 -0.84
CA ASP A 155 4.11 3.19 -1.40
C ASP A 155 5.06 2.63 -0.34
N ALA A 156 5.04 3.17 0.88
CA ALA A 156 5.85 2.67 2.00
C ALA A 156 5.32 1.36 2.58
N HIS A 157 4.02 1.06 2.39
CA HIS A 157 3.39 -0.14 2.93
C HIS A 157 3.79 -1.42 2.19
N VAL A 158 4.21 -2.44 2.94
CA VAL A 158 4.61 -3.75 2.40
C VAL A 158 3.51 -4.39 1.53
N HIS A 159 2.24 -4.20 1.88
CA HIS A 159 1.12 -4.75 1.10
C HIS A 159 1.04 -4.18 -0.32
N HIS A 160 1.37 -2.90 -0.49
CA HIS A 160 1.39 -2.26 -1.80
C HIS A 160 2.51 -2.87 -2.66
N VAL A 161 3.72 -2.97 -2.10
CA VAL A 161 4.89 -3.55 -2.78
C VAL A 161 4.65 -5.01 -3.19
N LEU A 162 4.15 -5.85 -2.27
CA LEU A 162 3.82 -7.25 -2.56
C LEU A 162 2.69 -7.37 -3.59
N GLY A 163 1.72 -6.46 -3.55
CA GLY A 163 0.64 -6.38 -4.54
C GLY A 163 1.18 -6.13 -5.94
N GLU A 164 2.10 -5.17 -6.09
CA GLU A 164 2.66 -4.79 -7.38
C GLU A 164 3.58 -5.87 -7.96
N VAL A 165 4.41 -6.50 -7.11
CA VAL A 165 5.24 -7.66 -7.51
C VAL A 165 4.37 -8.81 -8.02
N ARG A 166 3.22 -9.08 -7.36
CA ARG A 166 2.28 -10.14 -7.79
C ARG A 166 1.55 -9.79 -9.09
N ARG A 167 1.29 -8.50 -9.33
CA ARG A 167 0.52 -8.02 -10.48
C ARG A 167 1.28 -8.23 -11.79
N ASN A 168 2.60 -8.04 -11.82
CA ASN A 168 3.35 -8.17 -13.07
C ASN A 168 4.84 -8.53 -12.90
N PRO A 169 5.17 -9.80 -12.63
CA PRO A 169 6.56 -10.21 -12.37
C PRO A 169 7.50 -10.06 -13.58
N ARG A 170 6.97 -9.86 -14.80
CA ARG A 170 7.77 -9.82 -16.04
C ARG A 170 7.99 -8.42 -16.60
N ARG A 171 7.31 -7.38 -16.11
CA ARG A 171 7.38 -6.04 -16.70
C ARG A 171 7.92 -5.05 -15.68
N LYS A 172 9.24 -4.79 -15.77
CA LYS A 172 9.93 -3.80 -14.95
C LYS A 172 9.52 -2.35 -15.26
N PHE A 173 9.13 -2.09 -16.51
CA PHE A 173 8.71 -0.76 -16.97
C PHE A 173 7.37 -0.80 -17.74
N PRO A 174 6.48 0.18 -17.53
CA PRO A 174 5.24 0.29 -18.29
C PRO A 174 5.52 0.60 -19.77
N LYS A 175 4.59 0.23 -20.66
CA LYS A 175 4.68 0.64 -22.07
C LYS A 175 4.29 2.11 -22.19
N GLY A 176 5.06 2.86 -22.98
CA GLY A 176 4.74 4.24 -23.29
C GLY A 176 3.47 4.36 -24.14
N PRO A 177 2.89 5.57 -24.21
CA PRO A 177 1.78 5.86 -25.12
C PRO A 177 2.24 5.65 -26.57
N LYS A 178 1.35 5.14 -27.41
CA LYS A 178 1.64 4.95 -28.83
C LYS A 178 1.53 6.29 -29.55
N LEU A 179 2.61 6.69 -30.23
CA LEU A 179 2.61 7.85 -31.12
C LEU A 179 1.71 7.59 -32.34
N ARG A 180 0.85 8.56 -32.67
CA ARG A 180 0.07 8.58 -33.91
C ARG A 180 0.76 9.44 -34.96
N ARG A 181 0.40 9.20 -36.22
CA ARG A 181 0.91 9.98 -37.35
C ARG A 181 0.34 11.41 -37.24
N GLY A 182 1.19 12.37 -36.89
CA GLY A 182 0.81 13.77 -36.65
C GLY A 182 1.07 14.28 -35.24
N ASP A 183 1.44 13.40 -34.29
CA ASP A 183 1.85 13.85 -32.96
C ASP A 183 3.25 14.50 -33.02
N ALA A 184 3.43 15.60 -32.29
CA ALA A 184 4.73 16.26 -32.16
C ALA A 184 5.66 15.40 -31.31
N VAL A 185 6.86 15.10 -31.82
CA VAL A 185 7.91 14.36 -31.13
C VAL A 185 8.86 15.36 -30.46
N ASP A 186 8.38 15.96 -29.38
CA ASP A 186 9.04 17.05 -28.65
C ASP A 186 9.66 16.61 -27.31
N SER A 187 9.55 15.33 -26.97
CA SER A 187 10.03 14.79 -25.70
C SER A 187 10.81 13.48 -25.86
N CYS A 188 11.58 13.15 -24.84
CA CYS A 188 12.31 11.91 -24.75
C CYS A 188 11.97 11.18 -23.46
N ARG A 189 11.60 9.90 -23.59
CA ARG A 189 11.47 9.01 -22.45
C ARG A 189 12.80 8.29 -22.22
N ILE A 190 13.42 8.54 -21.07
CA ILE A 190 14.63 7.88 -20.60
C ILE A 190 14.21 6.85 -19.57
N TYR A 191 14.42 5.57 -19.86
CA TYR A 191 14.08 4.51 -18.91
C TYR A 191 15.04 3.31 -18.98
N GLY A 192 15.17 2.63 -17.85
CA GLY A 192 16.00 1.44 -17.75
C GLY A 192 16.54 1.21 -16.35
N SER A 193 17.42 0.23 -16.27
CA SER A 193 18.11 -0.13 -15.05
C SER A 193 19.59 0.00 -15.27
N LEU A 194 20.24 0.73 -14.38
CA LEU A 194 21.67 0.91 -14.36
C LEU A 194 22.22 0.30 -13.07
N GLU A 195 23.37 -0.32 -13.18
CA GLU A 195 24.11 -0.85 -12.05
C GLU A 195 25.34 0.03 -11.87
N GLY A 196 25.53 0.54 -10.66
CA GLY A 196 26.63 1.43 -10.31
C GLY A 196 27.03 1.27 -8.86
N ASN A 197 28.05 2.01 -8.44
CA ASN A 197 28.54 1.90 -7.08
C ASN A 197 27.56 2.53 -6.06
N LYS A 198 27.37 1.91 -4.89
CA LYS A 198 26.55 2.45 -3.79
C LYS A 198 27.33 3.51 -3.01
N VAL A 199 27.48 4.67 -3.60
CA VAL A 199 28.24 5.82 -3.07
C VAL A 199 27.53 7.11 -3.46
N GLN A 200 27.92 8.22 -2.84
CA GLN A 200 27.32 9.51 -3.15
C GLN A 200 27.67 9.91 -4.58
N GLY A 201 26.66 10.16 -5.41
CA GLY A 201 26.86 10.58 -6.78
C GLY A 201 25.68 11.37 -7.32
N ASP A 202 25.92 12.04 -8.44
CA ASP A 202 24.96 12.91 -9.10
C ASP A 202 24.54 12.32 -10.45
N PHE A 203 23.23 12.34 -10.72
CA PHE A 203 22.64 11.96 -12.00
C PHE A 203 22.33 13.23 -12.78
N HIS A 204 23.03 13.46 -13.88
CA HIS A 204 22.90 14.66 -14.70
C HIS A 204 22.16 14.37 -16.01
N ILE A 205 21.07 15.09 -16.23
CA ILE A 205 20.40 15.21 -17.54
C ILE A 205 20.71 16.61 -18.06
N THR A 206 21.48 16.71 -19.14
CA THR A 206 21.86 17.99 -19.71
C THR A 206 21.55 18.06 -21.20
N ALA A 207 21.43 19.29 -21.72
CA ALA A 207 21.42 19.50 -23.15
C ALA A 207 22.79 19.13 -23.75
N ARG A 208 22.80 18.69 -25.01
CA ARG A 208 24.02 18.31 -25.72
C ARG A 208 25.02 19.47 -25.73
N GLY A 209 26.25 19.19 -25.28
CA GLY A 209 27.32 20.19 -25.15
C GLY A 209 27.28 21.02 -23.86
N HIS A 210 26.36 20.74 -22.94
CA HIS A 210 26.31 21.36 -21.60
C HIS A 210 26.72 20.39 -20.50
N GLY A 211 27.50 20.86 -19.54
CA GLY A 211 27.97 20.10 -18.38
C GLY A 211 29.20 19.23 -18.65
N TYR A 212 29.19 18.44 -19.72
CA TYR A 212 30.30 17.55 -20.09
C TYR A 212 30.83 17.85 -21.49
N ARG A 213 32.15 17.77 -21.66
CA ARG A 213 32.81 17.91 -22.97
C ARG A 213 32.57 16.60 -23.75
N ASP A 214 31.49 16.57 -24.51
CA ASP A 214 31.22 15.51 -25.48
C ASP A 214 31.80 15.91 -26.85
N MET A 215 32.18 14.94 -27.68
CA MET A 215 32.66 15.15 -29.06
C MET A 215 31.54 15.64 -29.99
N GLY A 216 30.27 15.55 -29.55
CA GLY A 216 29.11 16.09 -30.25
C GLY A 216 29.03 17.61 -30.15
N GLY A 217 28.84 18.30 -31.28
CA GLY A 217 28.72 19.76 -31.33
C GLY A 217 27.66 20.32 -30.38
N HIS A 218 27.89 21.51 -29.85
CA HIS A 218 27.00 22.19 -28.90
C HIS A 218 25.61 22.47 -29.51
N LEU A 219 24.54 22.30 -28.72
CA LEU A 219 23.18 22.61 -29.14
C LEU A 219 23.02 24.12 -29.36
N ASP A 220 22.39 24.53 -30.46
CA ASP A 220 22.11 25.95 -30.72
C ASP A 220 21.05 26.49 -29.74
N HIS A 221 21.16 27.77 -29.37
CA HIS A 221 20.28 28.45 -28.40
C HIS A 221 19.35 29.47 -29.06
N SER A 222 19.18 29.40 -30.38
CA SER A 222 18.36 30.33 -31.17
C SER A 222 16.86 30.18 -30.95
#